data_AF-A0A965FHP2-F1
#
_entry.id   AF-A0A965FHP2-F1
#
_cell.length_a   1.000
_cell.length_b   1.000
_cell.length_c   1.000
_cell.angle_alpha   90.00
_cell.angle_beta   90.00
_cell.angle_gamma   90.00
#
_symmetry.space_group_name_H-M   'P 1'
#
loop_
_entity.id
_entity.type
_entity.pdbx_description
1 polymer ?
#
loop_
_entity_poly.entity_id
_entity_poly.type
_entity_poly.pdbx_seq_one_letter_code
_entity_poly.pdbx_strand_id
1 'polypeptide(L)'
;KIEGRTKSRYYVARTAQAYRRAIDDAVAGRPFDMALLGELESLANRGYTDGFLERHHTEDHQNYMQGYSKSNRSLYVGDITGYDDAKGLADISVKNRFAVGDRLEIVHPSGNREIIVESMLNKKGEPVTEAAGSGISVKLPLPAADLQNAMLARYL
;
A
#
# COMPACT_ATOMS: atom_id res chain seq x y z
N LYS A 1 -12.85 -10.64 9.09
CA LYS A 1 -13.16 -11.20 7.76
C LYS A 1 -12.67 -10.20 6.73
N ILE A 2 -11.90 -10.61 5.71
CA ILE A 2 -11.52 -9.73 4.59
C ILE A 2 -12.31 -10.20 3.38
N GLU A 3 -13.23 -9.38 2.89
CA GLU A 3 -14.16 -9.70 1.81
C GLU A 3 -14.14 -8.65 0.68
N GLY A 4 -14.74 -8.98 -0.46
CA GLY A 4 -14.74 -8.12 -1.65
C GLY A 4 -14.11 -8.77 -2.89
N ARG A 5 -14.24 -8.09 -4.04
CA ARG A 5 -13.72 -8.55 -5.34
C ARG A 5 -12.22 -8.30 -5.52
N THR A 6 -11.69 -7.28 -4.84
CA THR A 6 -10.26 -6.93 -4.89
C THR A 6 -9.55 -7.60 -3.72
N LYS A 7 -8.80 -8.68 -4.00
CA LYS A 7 -8.01 -9.43 -3.00
C LYS A 7 -6.52 -9.41 -3.35
N SER A 8 -6.02 -8.25 -3.78
CA SER A 8 -4.59 -8.12 -4.05
C SER A 8 -3.79 -8.31 -2.75
N ARG A 9 -2.54 -8.74 -2.88
CA ARG A 9 -1.60 -8.86 -1.75
C ARG A 9 -1.50 -7.55 -0.96
N TYR A 10 -1.42 -6.42 -1.66
CA TYR A 10 -1.39 -5.09 -1.05
C TYR A 10 -2.61 -4.82 -0.18
N TYR A 11 -3.82 -5.10 -0.69
CA TYR A 11 -5.07 -4.89 0.05
C TYR A 11 -5.10 -5.70 1.34
N VAL A 12 -4.75 -6.99 1.26
CA VAL A 12 -4.73 -7.89 2.41
C VAL A 12 -3.67 -7.44 3.44
N ALA A 13 -2.48 -7.07 3.00
CA ALA A 13 -1.41 -6.62 3.89
C ALA A 13 -1.77 -5.34 4.64
N ARG A 14 -2.27 -4.32 3.94
CA ARG A 14 -2.69 -3.05 4.55
C ARG A 14 -3.84 -3.24 5.53
N THR A 15 -4.85 -4.03 5.15
CA THR A 15 -5.97 -4.34 6.03
C THR A 15 -5.47 -5.06 7.29
N ALA A 16 -4.64 -6.09 7.13
CA ALA A 16 -4.10 -6.86 8.26
C ALA A 16 -3.22 -5.99 9.18
N GLN A 17 -2.38 -5.11 8.64
CA GLN A 17 -1.57 -4.18 9.42
C GLN A 17 -2.42 -3.21 10.25
N ALA A 18 -3.43 -2.58 9.65
CA ALA A 18 -4.31 -1.64 10.35
C ALA A 18 -5.04 -2.33 11.51
N TYR A 19 -5.60 -3.51 11.27
CA TYR A 19 -6.27 -4.30 12.32
C TYR A 19 -5.29 -4.74 13.41
N ARG A 20 -4.08 -5.18 13.05
CA ARG A 20 -3.06 -5.59 14.02
C ARG A 20 -2.72 -4.43 14.97
N ARG A 21 -2.46 -3.24 14.43
CA ARG A 21 -2.16 -2.04 15.24
C ARG A 21 -3.32 -1.70 16.17
N ALA A 22 -4.56 -1.67 15.66
CA ALA A 22 -5.74 -1.39 16.48
C ALA A 22 -5.91 -2.40 17.64
N ILE A 23 -5.68 -3.69 17.38
CA ILE A 23 -5.72 -4.73 18.42
C ILE A 23 -4.61 -4.52 19.44
N ASP A 24 -3.38 -4.28 18.98
CA ASP A 24 -2.22 -4.11 19.86
C ASP A 24 -2.35 -2.84 20.73
N ASP A 25 -2.93 -1.76 20.20
CA ASP A 25 -3.28 -0.54 20.94
C ASP A 25 -4.34 -0.80 22.01
N ALA A 26 -5.43 -1.49 21.65
CA ALA A 26 -6.49 -1.82 22.58
C ALA A 26 -6.00 -2.72 23.73
N VAL A 27 -5.18 -3.75 23.42
CA VAL A 27 -4.56 -4.63 24.42
C VAL A 27 -3.64 -3.85 25.36
N ALA A 28 -2.93 -2.84 24.84
CA ALA A 28 -2.06 -1.98 25.63
C ALA A 28 -2.81 -0.84 26.36
N GLY A 29 -4.14 -0.76 26.26
CA GLY A 29 -4.94 0.31 26.87
C GLY A 29 -4.74 1.69 26.23
N ARG A 30 -4.19 1.76 25.02
CA ARG A 30 -4.07 3.01 24.25
C ARG A 30 -5.41 3.38 23.60
N PRO A 31 -5.70 4.68 23.42
CA PRO A 31 -6.88 5.11 22.67
C PRO A 31 -6.79 4.63 21.21
N PHE A 32 -7.94 4.47 20.57
CA PHE A 32 -7.99 4.10 19.16
C PHE A 32 -7.39 5.19 18.27
N ASP A 33 -6.44 4.81 17.42
CA ASP A 33 -5.84 5.71 16.44
C ASP A 33 -6.76 5.89 15.22
N MET A 34 -7.39 7.07 15.12
CA MET A 34 -8.28 7.42 14.00
C MET A 34 -7.56 7.43 12.64
N ALA A 35 -6.22 7.54 12.59
CA ALA A 35 -5.49 7.46 11.33
C ALA A 35 -5.63 6.08 10.66
N LEU A 36 -5.85 5.01 11.44
CA LEU A 36 -6.06 3.65 10.93
C LEU A 36 -7.33 3.54 10.07
N LEU A 37 -8.37 4.33 10.36
CA LEU A 37 -9.56 4.41 9.50
C LEU A 37 -9.21 5.02 8.15
N GLY A 38 -8.46 6.12 8.15
CA GLY A 38 -8.00 6.75 6.91
C GLY A 38 -7.11 5.84 6.07
N GLU A 39 -6.29 5.00 6.71
CA GLU A 39 -5.51 3.97 5.99
C GLU A 39 -6.41 2.95 5.30
N LEU A 40 -7.46 2.45 5.97
CA LEU A 40 -8.41 1.52 5.39
C LEU A 40 -9.24 2.18 4.27
N GLU A 41 -9.75 3.39 4.50
CA GLU A 41 -10.51 4.16 3.51
C GLU A 41 -9.71 4.44 2.24
N SER A 42 -8.38 4.54 2.35
CA SER A 42 -7.50 4.73 1.20
C SER A 42 -7.34 3.48 0.32
N LEU A 43 -7.68 2.30 0.83
CA LEU A 43 -7.73 1.10 0.01
C LEU A 43 -8.92 1.17 -0.92
N ALA A 44 -8.80 0.58 -2.12
CA ALA A 44 -9.91 0.57 -3.06
C ALA A 44 -11.13 -0.18 -2.48
N ASN A 45 -12.08 0.56 -1.93
CA ASN A 45 -13.32 0.08 -1.32
C ASN A 45 -14.53 0.89 -1.87
N ARG A 46 -15.76 0.54 -1.50
CA ARG A 46 -16.99 1.26 -1.87
C ARG A 46 -17.71 1.78 -0.63
N GLY A 47 -16.95 2.33 0.30
CA GLY A 47 -17.40 2.59 1.66
C GLY A 47 -17.31 1.34 2.53
N TYR A 48 -17.11 1.58 3.82
CA TYR A 48 -17.25 0.56 4.87
C TYR A 48 -18.64 0.68 5.48
N THR A 49 -19.17 -0.45 5.96
CA THR A 49 -20.38 -0.49 6.77
C THR A 49 -20.09 -1.31 8.02
N ASP A 50 -20.92 -1.17 9.05
CA ASP A 50 -20.76 -1.94 10.28
C ASP A 50 -21.03 -3.45 10.08
N GLY A 51 -21.50 -3.83 8.89
CA GLY A 51 -21.68 -5.23 8.50
C GLY A 51 -22.57 -5.98 9.50
N PHE A 52 -22.03 -7.05 10.08
CA PHE A 52 -22.74 -7.89 11.07
C PHE A 52 -22.58 -7.41 12.51
N LEU A 53 -21.87 -6.31 12.77
CA LEU A 53 -21.69 -5.79 14.13
C LEU A 53 -23.03 -5.29 14.70
N GLU A 54 -23.82 -4.60 13.87
CA GLU A 54 -25.22 -4.27 14.18
C GLU A 54 -26.19 -5.22 13.45
N ARG A 55 -27.21 -5.69 14.17
CA ARG A 55 -28.19 -6.67 13.66
C ARG A 55 -29.33 -6.05 12.86
N HIS A 56 -29.56 -4.74 12.97
CA HIS A 56 -30.70 -4.05 12.35
C HIS A 56 -30.24 -2.79 11.63
N HIS A 57 -29.80 -2.95 10.39
CA HIS A 57 -29.64 -1.80 9.48
C HIS A 57 -31.03 -1.38 9.00
N THR A 58 -31.41 -0.13 9.20
CA THR A 58 -32.57 0.46 8.49
C THR A 58 -32.29 0.44 6.99
N GLU A 59 -33.32 0.21 6.16
CA GLU A 59 -33.22 0.06 4.70
C GLU A 59 -32.49 1.23 3.99
N ASP A 60 -32.32 2.37 4.66
CA ASP A 60 -31.62 3.57 4.20
C ASP A 60 -30.09 3.41 4.02
N HIS A 61 -29.48 2.33 4.51
CA HIS A 61 -28.03 2.10 4.34
C HIS A 61 -27.65 1.40 3.02
N GLN A 62 -28.57 1.29 2.05
CA GLN A 62 -28.26 0.83 0.68
C GLN A 62 -27.69 1.90 -0.26
N ASN A 63 -27.34 3.07 0.26
CA ASN A 63 -26.72 4.10 -0.55
C ASN A 63 -25.22 3.82 -0.78
N TYR A 64 -24.96 3.00 -1.80
CA TYR A 64 -23.72 2.97 -2.60
C TYR A 64 -23.45 4.38 -3.19
N MET A 65 -23.10 5.36 -2.35
CA MET A 65 -22.98 6.76 -2.77
C MET A 65 -21.83 7.02 -3.75
N GLN A 66 -20.90 6.07 -3.91
CA GLN A 66 -19.83 6.16 -4.91
C GLN A 66 -19.63 4.80 -5.60
N GLY A 67 -19.96 4.73 -6.89
CA GLY A 67 -19.83 3.52 -7.72
C GLY A 67 -18.38 3.11 -8.03
N TYR A 68 -17.41 3.94 -7.66
CA TYR A 68 -15.99 3.74 -7.91
C TYR A 68 -15.18 3.90 -6.62
N SER A 69 -14.10 3.14 -6.51
CA SER A 69 -13.18 3.21 -5.38
C SER A 69 -12.33 4.46 -5.47
N LYS A 70 -12.28 5.24 -4.39
CA LYS A 70 -11.32 6.33 -4.23
C LYS A 70 -10.16 5.84 -3.38
N SER A 71 -8.97 5.72 -3.97
CA SER A 71 -7.76 5.82 -3.16
C SER A 71 -7.44 7.30 -3.02
N ASN A 72 -7.69 7.85 -1.84
CA ASN A 72 -7.47 9.28 -1.58
C ASN A 72 -6.08 9.59 -1.00
N ARG A 73 -5.26 8.56 -0.69
CA ARG A 73 -3.99 8.77 0.03
C ARG A 73 -2.79 8.07 -0.60
N SER A 74 -2.96 6.86 -1.12
CA SER A 74 -1.84 6.08 -1.65
C SER A 74 -2.22 5.12 -2.76
N LEU A 75 -1.45 5.10 -3.84
CA LEU A 75 -1.63 4.18 -4.96
C LEU A 75 -0.62 3.05 -4.86
N TYR A 76 -1.07 1.80 -4.90
CA TYR A 76 -0.16 0.66 -5.01
C TYR A 76 0.61 0.70 -6.34
N VAL A 77 1.95 0.77 -6.31
CA VAL A 77 2.76 0.99 -7.53
C VAL A 77 3.69 -0.16 -7.88
N GLY A 78 4.03 -1.06 -6.96
CA GLY A 78 4.89 -2.20 -7.31
C GLY A 78 5.22 -3.16 -6.17
N ASP A 79 5.75 -4.32 -6.54
CA ASP A 79 6.33 -5.31 -5.64
C ASP A 79 7.86 -5.16 -5.62
N ILE A 80 8.51 -5.23 -4.45
CA ILE A 80 9.96 -5.46 -4.38
C ILE A 80 10.19 -6.95 -4.59
N THR A 81 10.93 -7.29 -5.65
CA THR A 81 11.14 -8.67 -6.13
C THR A 81 12.56 -9.18 -5.89
N GLY A 82 13.50 -8.30 -5.56
CA GLY A 82 14.88 -8.64 -5.27
C GLY A 82 15.66 -7.45 -4.76
N TYR A 83 16.86 -7.70 -4.25
CA TYR A 83 17.80 -6.68 -3.79
C TYR A 83 19.22 -7.14 -4.09
N ASP A 84 20.02 -6.25 -4.70
CA ASP A 84 21.44 -6.44 -4.97
C ASP A 84 22.23 -5.70 -3.88
N ASP A 85 22.70 -6.45 -2.87
CA ASP A 85 23.45 -5.90 -1.73
C ASP A 85 24.75 -5.18 -2.15
N ALA A 86 25.41 -5.66 -3.22
CA ALA A 86 26.67 -5.07 -3.67
C ALA A 86 26.48 -3.69 -4.31
N LYS A 87 25.30 -3.44 -4.90
CA LYS A 87 24.98 -2.17 -5.57
C LYS A 87 24.00 -1.30 -4.79
N GLY A 88 23.36 -1.83 -3.76
CA GLY A 88 22.29 -1.14 -3.02
C GLY A 88 21.03 -0.91 -3.85
N LEU A 89 20.69 -1.84 -4.75
CA LEU A 89 19.59 -1.67 -5.71
C LEU A 89 18.48 -2.70 -5.50
N ALA A 90 17.26 -2.24 -5.31
CA ALA A 90 16.07 -3.08 -5.25
C ALA A 90 15.42 -3.24 -6.64
N ASP A 91 15.07 -4.47 -7.00
CA ASP A 91 14.34 -4.80 -8.22
C ASP A 91 12.82 -4.66 -8.01
N ILE A 92 12.20 -3.76 -8.75
CA ILE A 92 10.77 -3.47 -8.62
C ILE A 92 9.99 -4.02 -9.81
N SER A 93 8.97 -4.83 -9.54
CA SER A 93 7.93 -5.17 -10.51
C SER A 93 6.83 -4.10 -10.47
N VAL A 94 6.78 -3.26 -11.50
CA VAL A 94 5.87 -2.11 -11.56
C VAL A 94 4.44 -2.59 -11.84
N LYS A 95 3.47 -1.98 -11.16
CA LYS A 95 2.02 -2.21 -11.33
C LYS A 95 1.29 -0.96 -11.78
N ASN A 96 1.62 0.20 -11.20
CA ASN A 96 1.09 1.50 -11.59
C ASN A 96 2.22 2.53 -11.73
N ARG A 97 1.92 3.62 -12.42
CA ARG A 97 2.90 4.68 -12.73
C ARG A 97 3.49 5.31 -11.48
N PHE A 98 4.81 5.49 -11.44
CA PHE A 98 5.51 6.39 -10.51
C PHE A 98 6.80 6.95 -11.15
N ALA A 99 7.34 8.02 -10.60
CA ALA A 99 8.43 8.79 -11.19
C ALA A 99 9.47 9.23 -10.15
N VAL A 100 10.63 9.68 -10.64
CA VAL A 100 11.62 10.40 -9.83
C VAL A 100 10.97 11.63 -9.21
N GLY A 101 11.21 11.83 -7.91
CA GLY A 101 10.58 12.85 -7.07
C GLY A 101 9.32 12.38 -6.34
N ASP A 102 8.72 11.26 -6.74
CA ASP A 102 7.56 10.71 -6.03
C ASP A 102 7.96 10.25 -4.62
N ARG A 103 7.08 10.50 -3.64
CA ARG A 103 7.19 9.93 -2.29
C ARG A 103 6.54 8.55 -2.27
N LEU A 104 7.30 7.53 -1.90
CA LEU A 104 6.82 6.16 -1.77
C LEU A 104 6.84 5.69 -0.31
N GLU A 105 5.87 4.87 0.04
CA GLU A 105 5.83 4.08 1.26
C GLU A 105 6.21 2.63 0.91
N ILE A 106 7.26 2.13 1.54
CA ILE A 106 7.60 0.71 1.59
C ILE A 106 6.71 0.06 2.65
N VAL A 107 5.80 -0.79 2.20
CA VAL A 107 4.90 -1.57 3.06
C VAL A 107 5.54 -2.92 3.34
N HIS A 108 5.86 -3.17 4.61
CA HIS A 108 6.57 -4.39 5.05
C HIS A 108 6.01 -4.91 6.39
N PRO A 109 5.99 -6.24 6.63
CA PRO A 109 5.48 -6.81 7.88
C PRO A 109 6.12 -6.26 9.16
N SER A 110 7.40 -5.90 9.12
CA SER A 110 8.12 -5.32 10.29
C SER A 110 7.86 -3.84 10.51
N GLY A 111 7.11 -3.18 9.64
CA GLY A 111 6.86 -1.73 9.70
C GLY A 111 7.05 -1.05 8.35
N ASN A 112 6.37 0.08 8.18
CA ASN A 112 6.42 0.84 6.94
C ASN A 112 7.54 1.87 6.99
N ARG A 113 8.09 2.23 5.82
CA ARG A 113 9.16 3.23 5.70
C ARG A 113 8.88 4.14 4.52
N GLU A 114 9.18 5.42 4.67
CA GLU A 114 9.04 6.38 3.58
C GLU A 114 10.36 6.62 2.87
N ILE A 115 10.28 6.81 1.55
CA ILE A 115 11.41 7.16 0.69
C ILE A 115 10.96 8.20 -0.34
N ILE A 116 11.92 8.95 -0.85
CA ILE A 116 11.76 9.75 -2.07
C ILE A 116 12.50 9.01 -3.19
N VAL A 117 11.89 8.92 -4.37
CA VAL A 117 12.56 8.35 -5.53
C VAL A 117 13.59 9.35 -6.06
N GLU A 118 14.85 9.21 -5.67
CA GLU A 118 15.92 10.10 -6.13
C GLU A 118 16.40 9.74 -7.54
N SER A 119 16.45 8.45 -7.86
CA SER A 119 16.82 7.95 -9.17
C SER A 119 16.28 6.54 -9.41
N MET A 120 16.20 6.15 -10.69
CA MET A 120 15.81 4.81 -11.09
C MET A 120 16.60 4.38 -12.32
N LEU A 121 16.83 3.07 -12.43
CA LEU A 121 17.44 2.46 -13.61
C LEU A 121 16.46 1.48 -14.26
N ASN A 122 16.51 1.36 -15.59
CA ASN A 122 15.82 0.29 -16.29
C ASN A 122 16.61 -1.05 -16.20
N LYS A 123 16.10 -2.10 -16.84
CA LYS A 123 16.76 -3.42 -16.90
C LYS A 123 18.14 -3.42 -17.55
N LYS A 124 18.44 -2.42 -18.41
CA LYS A 124 19.75 -2.25 -19.06
C LYS A 124 20.73 -1.44 -18.21
N GLY A 125 20.31 -0.94 -17.05
CA GLY A 125 21.12 -0.08 -16.19
C GLY A 125 21.14 1.39 -16.63
N GLU A 126 20.26 1.78 -17.56
CA GLU A 126 20.16 3.16 -18.03
C GLU A 126 19.22 3.97 -17.10
N PRO A 127 19.55 5.23 -16.77
CA PRO A 127 18.67 6.09 -15.99
C PRO A 127 17.31 6.29 -16.65
N VAL A 128 16.25 6.20 -15.83
CA VAL A 128 14.88 6.52 -16.24
C VAL A 128 14.23 7.43 -15.22
N THR A 129 13.40 8.35 -15.68
CA THR A 129 12.67 9.29 -14.81
C THR A 129 11.29 8.78 -14.44
N GLU A 130 10.78 7.79 -15.16
CA GLU A 130 9.41 7.28 -14.99
C GLU A 130 9.35 5.75 -15.17
N ALA A 131 8.61 5.11 -14.27
CA ALA A 131 8.15 3.74 -14.38
C ALA A 131 6.68 3.77 -14.84
N ALA A 132 6.42 3.56 -16.14
CA ALA A 132 5.12 3.89 -16.76
C ALA A 132 3.93 2.98 -16.38
N GLY A 133 4.17 1.84 -15.71
CA GLY A 133 3.10 0.96 -15.23
C GLY A 133 3.40 -0.54 -15.39
N SER A 134 2.33 -1.34 -15.38
CA SER A 134 2.40 -2.81 -15.42
C SER A 134 3.26 -3.34 -16.57
N GLY A 135 4.06 -4.38 -16.30
CA GLY A 135 4.96 -5.02 -17.26
C GLY A 135 6.38 -4.43 -17.31
N ILE A 136 6.59 -3.26 -16.69
CA ILE A 136 7.90 -2.64 -16.53
C ILE A 136 8.58 -3.19 -15.27
N SER A 137 9.91 -3.28 -15.31
CA SER A 137 10.71 -3.43 -14.09
C SER A 137 11.79 -2.35 -14.07
N VAL A 138 11.99 -1.78 -12.90
CA VAL A 138 13.00 -0.76 -12.64
C VAL A 138 13.82 -1.17 -11.42
N LYS A 139 15.02 -0.62 -11.31
CA LYS A 139 15.87 -0.72 -10.12
C LYS A 139 15.87 0.60 -9.38
N LEU A 140 15.69 0.55 -8.06
CA LEU A 140 15.66 1.70 -7.17
C LEU A 140 16.80 1.59 -6.16
N PRO A 141 17.63 2.63 -5.97
CA PRO A 141 18.53 2.70 -4.83
C PRO A 141 17.74 2.70 -3.53
N LEU A 142 17.98 1.71 -2.68
CA LEU A 142 17.37 1.62 -1.35
C LEU A 142 18.46 1.26 -0.34
N PRO A 143 18.39 1.76 0.90
CA PRO A 143 19.31 1.34 1.95
C PRO A 143 19.15 -0.14 2.26
N ALA A 144 20.26 -0.79 2.63
CA ALA A 144 20.26 -2.20 3.02
C ALA A 144 19.28 -2.42 4.16
N ALA A 145 18.32 -3.31 3.93
CA ALA A 145 17.26 -3.63 4.86
C ALA A 145 16.61 -4.96 4.47
N ASP A 146 15.87 -5.55 5.40
CA ASP A 146 14.94 -6.61 5.03
C ASP A 146 13.84 -6.03 4.14
N LEU A 147 13.81 -6.51 2.90
CA LEU A 147 12.86 -6.14 1.87
C LEU A 147 12.02 -7.34 1.43
N GLN A 148 12.15 -8.49 2.11
CA GLN A 148 11.43 -9.68 1.75
C GLN A 148 9.93 -9.38 1.84
N ASN A 149 9.18 -9.69 0.78
CA ASN A 149 7.73 -9.46 0.73
C ASN A 149 7.30 -7.99 0.78
N ALA A 150 8.22 -7.04 0.67
CA ALA A 150 7.89 -5.63 0.68
C ALA A 150 7.18 -5.18 -0.60
N MET A 151 6.27 -4.23 -0.44
CA MET A 151 5.49 -3.62 -1.52
C MET A 151 5.68 -2.11 -1.49
N LEU A 152 5.41 -1.45 -2.62
CA LEU A 152 5.51 0.00 -2.76
C LEU A 152 4.13 0.62 -3.01
N ALA A 153 3.83 1.67 -2.26
CA ALA A 153 2.70 2.55 -2.50
C ALA A 153 3.19 3.98 -2.69
N ARG A 154 2.68 4.70 -3.70
CA ARG A 154 2.97 6.11 -3.92
C ARG A 154 1.95 6.98 -3.21
N TYR A 155 2.39 8.01 -2.50
CA TYR A 155 1.50 9.04 -1.97
C TYR A 155 0.90 9.89 -3.09
N LEU A 156 -0.41 10.18 -2.99
CA LEU A 156 -1.13 11.01 -3.96
C LEU A 156 -1.14 12.49 -3.58
#